data_AF-A0A0V8CV11-F1
#
_entry.id   AF-A0A0V8CV11-F1
#
_cell.length_a   1.000
_cell.length_b   1.000
_cell.length_c   1.000
_cell.angle_alpha   90.00
_cell.angle_beta   90.00
_cell.angle_gamma   90.00
#
_symmetry.space_group_name_H-M   'P 1'
#
loop_
_entity.id
_entity.type
_entity.pdbx_description
1 polymer ?
#
loop_
_entity_poly.entity_id
_entity_poly.type
_entity_poly.pdbx_seq_one_letter_code
_entity_poly.pdbx_strand_id
1 'polypeptide(L)'
;MNSELTFKQGLKDTMPTVFGYIGIGIAFGMIGHSEGFSVWVILLLSLIVYAGSAQFIMVSMLATHSPIMSIVLSVFLVNSRIILMSMTMASY
;
A
#
# COMPACT_ATOMS: atom_id res chain seq x y z
N MET A 1 30.84 -9.37 14.08
CA MET A 1 29.45 -9.26 13.58
C MET A 1 29.39 -10.01 12.26
N ASN A 2 29.53 -11.34 12.31
CA ASN A 2 29.56 -12.19 11.11
C ASN A 2 28.13 -12.65 10.84
N SER A 3 27.34 -11.77 10.24
CA SER A 3 26.04 -12.15 9.69
C SER A 3 26.31 -12.83 8.36
N GLU A 4 26.47 -14.16 8.35
CA GLU A 4 26.33 -14.89 7.10
C GLU A 4 24.94 -14.53 6.53
N LEU A 5 24.92 -14.00 5.30
CA LEU A 5 23.70 -13.69 4.57
C LEU A 5 23.02 -15.01 4.14
N THR A 6 22.61 -15.81 5.11
CA THR A 6 21.95 -17.10 4.88
C THR A 6 20.47 -16.86 4.66
N PHE A 7 19.89 -17.54 3.68
CA PHE A 7 18.44 -17.50 3.38
C PHE A 7 17.57 -17.71 4.62
N LYS A 8 18.02 -18.55 5.56
CA LYS A 8 17.35 -18.84 6.83
C LYS A 8 17.28 -17.64 7.78
N GLN A 9 18.30 -16.78 7.77
CA GLN A 9 18.34 -15.55 8.57
C GLN A 9 17.41 -14.49 7.95
N GLY A 10 17.46 -14.32 6.61
CA GLY A 10 16.54 -13.44 5.89
C GLY A 10 15.07 -13.85 6.07
N LEU A 11 14.76 -15.14 6.14
CA LEU A 11 13.40 -15.62 6.43
C LEU A 11 12.94 -15.23 7.85
N LYS A 12 13.86 -15.30 8.82
CA LYS A 12 13.58 -14.93 10.21
C LYS A 12 13.42 -13.42 10.39
N ASP A 13 14.20 -12.62 9.67
CA ASP A 13 14.14 -11.17 9.72
C ASP A 13 12.92 -10.61 8.96
N THR A 14 12.45 -11.31 7.92
CA THR A 14 11.25 -10.93 7.15
C THR A 14 9.95 -11.43 7.75
N MET A 15 9.99 -12.48 8.60
CA MET A 15 8.81 -13.02 9.28
C MET A 15 7.95 -11.95 9.98
N PRO A 16 8.51 -11.07 10.83
CA PRO A 16 7.75 -10.00 11.49
C PRO A 16 7.04 -9.07 10.49
N THR A 17 7.73 -8.74 9.39
CA THR A 17 7.22 -7.87 8.34
C THR A 17 6.04 -8.51 7.63
N VAL A 18 6.13 -9.80 7.29
CA VAL A 18 5.05 -10.57 6.65
C VAL A 18 3.80 -10.60 7.53
N PHE A 19 3.95 -10.84 8.84
CA PHE A 19 2.83 -10.77 9.78
C PHE A 19 2.14 -9.40 9.80
N GLY A 20 2.92 -8.31 9.72
CA GLY A 20 2.37 -6.96 9.58
C GLY A 20 1.56 -6.78 8.28
N TYR A 21 2.08 -7.25 7.15
CA TYR A 21 1.40 -7.16 5.86
C TYR A 21 0.11 -7.98 5.79
N ILE A 22 0.05 -9.15 6.45
CA ILE A 22 -1.18 -9.94 6.53
C ILE A 22 -2.31 -9.12 7.18
N GLY A 23 -2.02 -8.44 8.30
CA GLY A 23 -3.00 -7.59 8.98
C GLY A 23 -3.50 -6.45 8.08
N ILE A 24 -2.58 -5.81 7.35
CA ILE A 24 -2.92 -4.74 6.39
C ILE A 24 -3.80 -5.27 5.26
N GLY A 25 -3.48 -6.45 4.72
CA GLY A 25 -4.27 -7.09 3.67
C GLY A 25 -5.70 -7.43 4.11
N ILE A 26 -5.85 -7.94 5.34
CA ILE A 26 -7.18 -8.21 5.92
C ILE A 26 -7.97 -6.90 6.09
N ALA A 27 -7.33 -5.84 6.61
CA ALA A 27 -7.98 -4.55 6.76
C ALA A 27 -8.44 -3.98 5.40
N PHE A 28 -7.61 -4.08 4.36
CA PHE A 28 -7.98 -3.67 3.00
C PHE A 28 -9.16 -4.47 2.46
N GLY A 29 -9.13 -5.79 2.64
CA GLY A 29 -10.23 -6.68 2.23
C GLY A 29 -11.55 -6.33 2.91
N MET A 30 -11.50 -6.05 4.22
CA MET A 30 -12.67 -5.68 5.00
C MET A 30 -13.27 -4.34 4.54
N ILE A 31 -12.42 -3.34 4.29
CA ILE A 31 -12.85 -2.01 3.79
C ILE A 31 -13.43 -2.14 2.38
N GLY A 32 -12.75 -2.84 1.47
CA GLY A 32 -13.27 -3.02 0.11
C GLY A 32 -14.63 -3.74 0.11
N HIS A 33 -14.80 -4.74 0.97
CA HIS A 33 -16.07 -5.46 1.10
C HIS A 33 -17.16 -4.59 1.73
N SER A 34 -16.85 -3.75 2.73
CA SER A 34 -17.82 -2.83 3.32
C SER A 34 -18.32 -1.76 2.35
N GLU A 35 -17.48 -1.37 1.39
CA GLU A 35 -17.84 -0.43 0.32
C GLU A 35 -18.60 -1.09 -0.85
N GLY A 36 -18.91 -2.39 -0.76
CA GLY A 36 -19.70 -3.11 -1.75
C GLY A 36 -18.92 -3.66 -2.95
N PHE A 37 -17.57 -3.61 -2.92
CA PHE A 37 -16.76 -4.22 -3.97
C PHE A 37 -16.71 -5.74 -3.83
N SER A 38 -16.76 -6.45 -4.97
CA SER A 38 -16.54 -7.90 -5.01
C SER A 38 -15.13 -8.25 -4.56
N VAL A 39 -15.00 -9.35 -3.82
CA VAL A 39 -13.71 -9.87 -3.33
C VAL A 39 -12.69 -10.05 -4.47
N TRP A 40 -13.16 -10.42 -5.67
CA TRP A 40 -12.32 -10.54 -6.86
C TRP A 40 -11.73 -9.21 -7.32
N VAL A 41 -12.52 -8.13 -7.26
CA VAL A 41 -12.09 -6.78 -7.63
C VAL A 41 -11.06 -6.26 -6.62
N ILE A 42 -11.29 -6.52 -5.32
CA ILE A 42 -10.37 -6.17 -4.24
C ILE A 42 -9.02 -6.90 -4.43
N LEU A 43 -9.05 -8.19 -4.75
CA LEU A 43 -7.86 -8.98 -5.05
C LEU A 43 -7.10 -8.44 -6.26
N LEU A 44 -7.80 -8.14 -7.36
CA LEU A 44 -7.20 -7.55 -8.55
C LEU A 44 -6.59 -6.18 -8.27
N LEU A 45 -7.29 -5.33 -7.50
CA LEU A 45 -6.77 -4.05 -7.05
C LEU A 45 -5.49 -4.20 -6.25
N SER A 46 -5.42 -5.17 -5.33
CA SER A 46 -4.23 -5.42 -4.53
C SER A 46 -3.06 -6.01 -5.32
N LEU A 47 -3.31 -6.66 -6.45
CA LEU A 47 -2.28 -7.19 -7.33
C LEU A 47 -1.76 -6.15 -8.33
N ILE A 48 -2.64 -5.28 -8.84
CA ILE A 48 -2.31 -4.31 -9.89
C ILE A 48 -1.78 -3.00 -9.30
N VAL A 49 -2.38 -2.54 -8.20
CA VAL A 49 -2.10 -1.21 -7.63
C VAL A 49 -1.09 -1.33 -6.51
N TYR A 50 0.20 -1.18 -6.85
CA TYR A 50 1.27 -1.12 -5.86
C TYR A 50 1.39 0.29 -5.25
N ALA A 51 0.39 0.70 -4.46
CA ALA A 51 0.34 2.04 -3.88
C ALA A 51 0.25 2.07 -2.35
N GLY A 52 0.21 0.90 -1.69
CA GLY A 52 0.20 0.77 -0.23
C GLY A 52 -0.92 1.59 0.42
N SER A 53 -0.56 2.69 1.09
CA SER A 53 -1.49 3.60 1.75
C SER A 53 -2.46 4.31 0.79
N ALA A 54 -2.02 4.64 -0.43
CA ALA A 54 -2.87 5.35 -1.38
C ALA A 54 -3.98 4.45 -1.95
N GLN A 55 -3.81 3.13 -1.92
CA GLN A 55 -4.81 2.17 -2.37
C GLN A 55 -6.07 2.18 -1.47
N PHE A 56 -5.90 2.37 -0.16
CA PHE A 56 -7.01 2.52 0.79
C PHE A 56 -7.83 3.79 0.52
N ILE A 57 -7.14 4.90 0.29
CA ILE A 57 -7.76 6.19 -0.04
C ILE A 57 -8.52 6.09 -1.36
N MET A 58 -7.89 5.46 -2.36
CA MET A 58 -8.50 5.25 -3.66
C MET A 58 -9.80 4.45 -3.57
N VAL A 59 -9.84 3.35 -2.81
CA VAL A 59 -11.06 2.55 -2.62
C VAL A 59 -12.17 3.34 -1.92
N SER A 60 -11.84 4.10 -0.87
CA SER A 60 -12.82 4.94 -0.17
C SER A 60 -13.37 6.07 -1.07
N MET A 61 -12.54 6.65 -1.92
CA MET A 61 -12.98 7.68 -2.89
C MET A 61 -13.77 7.09 -4.06
N LEU A 62 -13.42 5.89 -4.51
CA LEU A 62 -14.21 5.14 -5.50
C LEU A 62 -15.60 4.82 -4.96
N ALA A 63 -15.70 4.44 -3.69
CA ALA A 63 -16.97 4.14 -3.05
C ALA A 63 -17.90 5.36 -2.92
N THR A 64 -17.32 6.52 -2.62
CA THR A 64 -18.05 7.80 -2.57
C THR A 64 -18.36 8.40 -3.95
N HIS A 65 -18.07 7.67 -5.04
CA HIS A 65 -18.28 8.12 -6.42
C HIS A 65 -17.59 9.46 -6.72
N SER A 66 -16.43 9.69 -6.11
CA SER A 66 -15.66 10.91 -6.31
C SER A 66 -15.16 11.04 -7.76
N PRO A 67 -15.00 12.27 -8.27
CA PRO A 67 -14.44 12.49 -9.60
C PRO A 67 -13.07 11.81 -9.77
N ILE A 68 -12.85 11.17 -10.92
CA ILE A 68 -11.61 10.46 -11.23
C ILE A 68 -10.38 11.38 -11.08
N MET A 69 -10.51 12.65 -11.46
CA MET A 69 -9.44 13.63 -11.29
C MET A 69 -9.06 13.86 -9.82
N SER A 70 -10.03 13.87 -8.91
CA SER A 70 -9.78 14.00 -7.47
C SER A 70 -9.06 12.78 -6.93
N ILE A 71 -9.46 11.57 -7.36
CA ILE A 71 -8.82 10.32 -6.97
C ILE A 71 -7.35 10.31 -7.41
N VAL A 72 -7.09 10.65 -8.68
CA VAL A 72 -5.72 10.71 -9.23
C VAL A 72 -4.87 11.71 -8.46
N LEU A 73 -5.41 12.91 -8.20
CA LEU A 73 -4.69 13.95 -7.47
C LEU A 73 -4.39 13.52 -6.03
N SER A 74 -5.35 12.93 -5.31
CA SER A 74 -5.14 12.43 -3.94
C SER A 74 -4.11 11.32 -3.90
N VAL A 75 -4.18 10.34 -4.81
CA VAL A 75 -3.18 9.25 -4.91
C VAL A 75 -1.79 9.81 -5.23
N PHE A 76 -1.71 10.78 -6.13
CA PHE A 76 -0.46 11.46 -6.47
C PHE A 76 0.12 12.18 -5.25
N LEU A 77 -0.65 13.04 -4.59
CA LEU A 77 -0.20 13.80 -3.43
C LEU A 77 0.26 12.91 -2.27
N VAL A 78 -0.43 11.79 -2.03
CA VAL A 78 -0.04 10.82 -1.01
C VAL A 78 1.27 10.12 -1.38
N ASN A 79 1.47 9.79 -2.66
CA ASN A 79 2.72 9.18 -3.14
C ASN A 79 3.88 10.17 -3.25
N SER A 80 3.61 11.47 -3.37
CA SER A 80 4.62 12.53 -3.41
C SER A 80 5.51 12.58 -2.17
N ARG A 81 5.20 11.83 -1.11
CA ARG A 81 6.13 11.59 0.01
C ARG A 81 7.53 11.18 -0.46
N ILE A 82 7.64 10.41 -1.55
CA ILE A 82 8.93 9.99 -2.13
C ILE A 82 9.66 11.18 -2.75
N ILE A 83 8.93 12.06 -3.43
CA ILE A 83 9.47 13.29 -4.02
C ILE A 83 9.99 14.23 -2.93
N LEU A 84 9.21 14.41 -1.85
CA LEU A 84 9.59 15.23 -0.70
C LEU A 84 10.80 14.66 0.02
N MET A 85 10.85 13.34 0.27
CA MET A 85 12.02 12.68 0.84
C MET A 85 13.26 12.90 -0.03
N SER A 86 13.17 12.70 -1.35
CA SER A 86 14.28 12.98 -2.27
C SER A 86 14.72 14.45 -2.27
N MET A 87 13.78 15.40 -2.19
CA MET A 87 14.09 16.83 -2.13
C MET A 87 14.83 17.20 -0.85
N THR A 88 14.46 16.60 0.30
CA THR A 88 15.17 16.84 1.57
C THR A 88 16.58 16.27 1.59
N MET A 89 16.82 15.15 0.89
CA MET A 89 18.15 14.56 0.76
C MET A 89 19.04 15.27 -0.29
N ALA A 90 18.43 16.01 -1.22
CA ALA A 90 19.13 16.78 -2.24
C ALA A 90 19.64 18.15 -1.76
N SER A 91 19.40 18.52 -0.48
CA SER A 91 20.06 19.66 0.14
C SER A 91 21.49 19.26 0.55
N TYR A 92 22.40 19.28 -0.42
CA TYR A 92 23.86 19.30 -0.25
C TYR A 92 24.45 20.37 -1.15
#